data_AF-A0A3B9SR15-F1
#
_entry.id   AF-A0A3B9SR15-F1
#
_cell.length_a   1.000
_cell.length_b   1.000
_cell.length_c   1.000
_cell.angle_alpha   90.00
_cell.angle_beta   90.00
_cell.angle_gamma   90.00
#
_symmetry.space_group_name_H-M   'P 1'
#
loop_
_entity.id
_entity.type
_entity.pdbx_description
1 polymer ?
#
loop_
_entity_poly.entity_id
_entity_poly.type
_entity_poly.pdbx_seq_one_letter_code
_entity_poly.pdbx_strand_id
1 'polypeptide(L)'
;MDHRYHSGRRGRFPGAQRGRSRQGAAATQNLRGKGAGLSTDATQARGRQPLNIIYHCYGGTHSSVLAACIHLGVLKDRAVPTGKELLILPGFDQRDAADLGTIHFYGRDEAGKGIFVLGRNGYPAMPAFLYRVLAGALQTDVRCLMVDTTSCLNLMTRLGGFISCRLGLKTIGRPLLILGARLAYPRLAALVSTIRKIGA
;
A
#
# COMPACT_ATOMS: atom_id res chain seq x y z
N MET A 1 10.58 2.69 -34.21
CA MET A 1 11.05 3.69 -33.24
C MET A 1 11.00 3.06 -31.86
N ASP A 2 12.12 2.46 -31.47
CA ASP A 2 12.34 1.83 -30.17
C ASP A 2 12.68 2.92 -29.14
N HIS A 3 11.91 3.00 -28.06
CA HIS A 3 12.32 3.70 -26.85
C HIS A 3 12.21 2.76 -25.65
N ARG A 4 13.26 1.97 -25.45
CA ARG A 4 13.68 1.53 -24.12
C ARG A 4 14.09 2.78 -23.33
N TYR A 5 13.51 3.02 -22.16
CA TYR A 5 14.12 3.93 -21.19
C TYR A 5 13.92 3.45 -19.75
N HIS A 6 15.00 3.65 -18.99
CA HIS A 6 15.38 2.94 -17.77
C HIS A 6 14.50 3.20 -16.54
N SER A 7 14.15 2.13 -15.84
CA SER A 7 13.64 2.15 -14.46
C SER A 7 14.79 2.47 -13.49
N GLY A 8 15.02 3.77 -13.28
CA GLY A 8 15.94 4.30 -12.26
C GLY A 8 15.44 4.03 -10.85
N ARG A 9 16.36 3.54 -10.00
CA ARG A 9 16.21 3.15 -8.60
C ARG A 9 15.31 4.11 -7.79
N ARG A 10 14.19 3.59 -7.25
CA ARG A 10 13.36 4.29 -6.25
C ARG A 10 13.69 3.77 -4.84
N GLY A 11 13.71 4.69 -3.88
CA GLY A 11 14.26 4.51 -2.53
C GLY A 11 13.82 3.22 -1.84
N ARG A 12 14.81 2.54 -1.26
CA ARG A 12 14.64 1.30 -0.51
C ARG A 12 14.07 1.63 0.87
N PHE A 13 12.95 0.99 1.24
CA PHE A 13 12.48 1.00 2.63
C PHE A 13 13.55 0.36 3.54
N PRO A 14 14.00 1.02 4.62
CA PRO A 14 14.86 0.37 5.61
C PRO A 14 14.06 -0.75 6.30
N GLY A 15 14.52 -2.00 6.22
CA GLY A 15 13.96 -3.14 6.97
C GLY A 15 13.48 -4.36 6.16
N ALA A 16 13.51 -4.33 4.83
CA ALA A 16 13.07 -5.49 4.02
C ALA A 16 14.12 -6.63 4.02
N GLN A 17 13.96 -7.60 4.94
CA GLN A 17 14.68 -8.88 4.88
C GLN A 17 14.24 -9.68 3.64
N ARG A 18 15.21 -10.06 2.79
CA ARG A 18 15.00 -10.96 1.63
C ARG A 18 15.19 -12.40 2.08
N GLY A 19 14.12 -13.20 2.08
CA GLY A 19 14.24 -14.66 2.08
C GLY A 19 14.87 -15.12 0.76
N ARG A 20 16.04 -15.77 0.84
CA ARG A 20 16.67 -16.45 -0.30
C ARG A 20 16.03 -17.83 -0.46
N SER A 21 15.35 -18.09 -1.57
CA SER A 21 15.10 -19.46 -2.04
C SER A 21 16.13 -19.82 -3.12
N ARG A 22 16.97 -20.80 -2.81
CA ARG A 22 17.73 -21.60 -3.77
C ARG A 22 17.13 -23.00 -3.73
N GLN A 23 16.61 -23.46 -4.86
CA GLN A 23 16.44 -24.87 -5.25
C GLN A 23 16.25 -24.78 -6.79
N GLY A 24 16.98 -25.49 -7.65
CA GLY A 24 17.49 -26.84 -7.52
C GLY A 24 16.76 -27.67 -8.56
N ALA A 25 17.43 -27.98 -9.67
CA ALA A 25 16.89 -28.73 -10.80
C ALA A 25 16.96 -30.26 -10.55
N ALA A 26 15.91 -30.99 -10.92
CA ALA A 26 15.86 -32.41 -11.34
C ALA A 26 14.37 -32.77 -11.56
N ALA A 27 13.87 -33.10 -12.75
CA ALA A 27 14.04 -34.31 -13.59
C ALA A 27 13.03 -35.45 -13.30
N THR A 28 12.30 -35.81 -14.36
CA THR A 28 11.84 -37.16 -14.79
C THR A 28 10.48 -37.75 -14.34
N GLN A 29 9.59 -37.88 -15.35
CA GLN A 29 8.66 -38.98 -15.74
C GLN A 29 7.58 -39.57 -14.79
N ASN A 30 6.33 -39.31 -15.20
CA ASN A 30 5.24 -40.23 -15.61
C ASN A 30 5.06 -41.59 -14.88
N LEU A 31 3.84 -41.85 -14.36
CA LEU A 31 3.12 -43.14 -14.47
C LEU A 31 1.64 -43.01 -13.99
N ARG A 32 0.79 -43.77 -14.67
CA ARG A 32 -0.69 -43.86 -14.61
C ARG A 32 -1.16 -44.68 -13.39
N GLY A 33 -2.27 -44.28 -12.75
CA GLY A 33 -2.97 -45.09 -11.75
C GLY A 33 -4.40 -44.60 -11.48
N LYS A 34 -5.39 -45.49 -11.62
CA LYS A 34 -6.84 -45.27 -11.45
C LYS A 34 -7.25 -45.21 -9.96
N GLY A 35 -8.19 -44.31 -9.66
CA GLY A 35 -9.36 -44.47 -8.78
C GLY A 35 -9.16 -44.82 -7.29
N ALA A 36 -9.50 -43.87 -6.41
CA ALA A 36 -10.16 -44.10 -5.11
C ALA A 36 -10.56 -42.74 -4.52
N GLY A 37 -11.66 -42.71 -3.77
CA GLY A 37 -12.33 -41.50 -3.31
C GLY A 37 -11.59 -40.67 -2.26
N LEU A 38 -12.27 -39.57 -1.90
CA LEU A 38 -12.05 -38.67 -0.77
C LEU A 38 -10.66 -38.03 -0.63
N SER A 39 -10.61 -36.73 -0.90
CA SER A 39 -9.79 -35.83 -0.07
C SER A 39 -10.50 -34.49 0.11
N THR A 40 -11.48 -34.49 1.01
CA THR A 40 -12.02 -33.29 1.67
C THR A 40 -10.99 -32.63 2.62
N ASP A 41 -9.75 -33.13 2.68
CA ASP A 41 -8.72 -32.73 3.65
C ASP A 41 -7.69 -31.71 3.14
N ALA A 42 -7.74 -31.28 1.88
CA ALA A 42 -6.76 -30.31 1.35
C ALA A 42 -7.02 -28.85 1.79
N THR A 43 -8.20 -28.55 2.32
CA THR A 43 -8.59 -27.19 2.73
C THR A 43 -8.08 -26.82 4.12
N GLN A 44 -7.70 -27.80 4.96
CA GLN A 44 -7.46 -27.59 6.39
C GLN A 44 -5.99 -27.28 6.74
N ALA A 45 -5.08 -27.25 5.76
CA ALA A 45 -3.65 -26.96 5.95
C ALA A 45 -3.23 -25.52 5.55
N ARG A 46 -4.12 -24.69 5.00
CA ARG A 46 -3.80 -23.28 4.78
C ARG A 46 -3.97 -22.52 6.08
N GLY A 47 -2.87 -22.33 6.81
CA GLY A 47 -2.81 -21.35 7.88
C GLY A 47 -3.47 -20.03 7.44
N ARG A 48 -4.21 -19.40 8.35
CA ARG A 48 -5.00 -18.18 8.07
C ARG A 48 -4.15 -17.19 7.28
N GLN A 49 -4.54 -16.93 6.03
CA GLN A 49 -3.80 -16.04 5.15
C GLN A 49 -3.65 -14.66 5.81
N PRO A 50 -2.44 -14.07 5.85
CA PRO A 50 -2.20 -12.81 6.51
C PRO A 50 -3.00 -11.69 5.83
N LEU A 51 -3.62 -10.84 6.64
CA LEU A 51 -4.42 -9.71 6.15
C LEU A 51 -3.51 -8.69 5.45
N ASN A 52 -3.88 -8.29 4.24
CA ASN A 52 -3.26 -7.17 3.55
C ASN A 52 -4.11 -5.91 3.73
N ILE A 53 -3.48 -4.79 4.04
CA ILE A 53 -4.10 -3.49 4.22
C ILE A 53 -3.56 -2.56 3.13
N ILE A 54 -4.46 -2.05 2.30
CA ILE A 54 -4.13 -1.15 1.21
C ILE A 54 -4.71 0.22 1.51
N TYR A 55 -3.85 1.13 1.95
CA TYR A 55 -4.19 2.53 2.09
C TYR A 55 -4.25 3.18 0.71
N HIS A 56 -5.36 3.82 0.38
CA HIS A 56 -5.52 4.46 -0.92
C HIS A 56 -5.96 5.92 -0.80
N CYS A 57 -5.50 6.72 -1.77
CA CYS A 57 -5.93 8.09 -1.97
C CYS A 57 -5.86 8.46 -3.46
N TYR A 58 -6.11 9.71 -3.81
CA TYR A 58 -6.12 10.14 -5.22
C TYR A 58 -4.81 9.78 -5.94
N GLY A 59 -3.68 10.35 -5.49
CA GLY A 59 -2.37 10.17 -6.12
C GLY A 59 -1.48 9.09 -5.51
N GLY A 60 -1.90 8.48 -4.39
CA GLY A 60 -1.09 7.49 -3.69
C GLY A 60 0.21 8.04 -3.10
N THR A 61 0.33 9.36 -2.90
CA THR A 61 1.62 10.04 -2.63
C THR A 61 1.62 10.88 -1.34
N HIS A 62 0.44 11.09 -0.71
CA HIS A 62 0.30 11.93 0.49
C HIS A 62 -0.37 11.19 1.64
N SER A 63 -1.69 11.25 1.78
CA SER A 63 -2.41 10.69 2.94
C SER A 63 -2.25 9.18 3.11
N SER A 64 -2.23 8.43 2.01
CA SER A 64 -2.05 6.98 2.03
C SER A 64 -0.63 6.58 2.41
N VAL A 65 0.37 7.36 1.98
CA VAL A 65 1.77 7.20 2.39
C VAL A 65 1.93 7.48 3.88
N LEU A 66 1.34 8.57 4.38
CA LEU A 66 1.35 8.89 5.80
C LEU A 66 0.67 7.81 6.62
N ALA A 67 -0.50 7.33 6.21
CA ALA A 67 -1.19 6.25 6.90
C ALA A 67 -0.33 4.98 6.97
N ALA A 68 0.34 4.60 5.88
CA ALA A 68 1.24 3.45 5.87
C ALA A 68 2.47 3.65 6.79
N CYS A 69 3.07 4.83 6.79
CA CYS A 69 4.21 5.15 7.65
C CYS A 69 3.83 5.18 9.14
N ILE A 70 2.66 5.74 9.47
CA ILE A 70 2.11 5.64 10.82
C ILE A 70 1.89 4.16 11.15
N HIS A 71 1.20 3.40 10.30
CA HIS A 71 0.87 2.00 10.55
C HIS A 71 2.09 1.16 10.91
N LEU A 72 3.18 1.34 10.18
CA LEU A 72 4.45 0.63 10.36
C LEU A 72 5.34 1.20 11.48
N GLY A 73 4.88 2.21 12.23
CA GLY A 73 5.63 2.82 13.33
C GLY A 73 6.79 3.72 12.88
N VAL A 74 6.91 4.02 11.57
CA VAL A 74 7.88 5.00 11.05
C VAL A 74 7.56 6.40 11.57
N LEU A 75 6.28 6.72 11.70
CA LEU A 75 5.78 7.92 12.37
C LEU A 75 5.05 7.56 13.65
N LYS A 76 5.22 8.37 14.70
CA LYS A 76 4.61 8.12 16.02
C LYS A 76 3.15 8.55 16.05
N ASP A 77 2.26 7.68 16.52
CA ASP A 77 0.80 7.87 16.50
C ASP A 77 0.30 9.20 17.12
N ARG A 78 0.97 9.73 18.15
CA ARG A 78 0.52 10.93 18.90
C ARG A 78 1.38 12.17 18.71
N ALA A 79 2.41 12.11 17.87
CA ALA A 79 3.31 13.23 17.62
C ALA A 79 3.19 13.69 16.16
N VAL A 80 2.74 14.94 15.96
CA VAL A 80 2.63 15.53 14.62
C VAL A 80 4.05 15.75 14.06
N PRO A 81 4.40 15.17 12.90
CA PRO A 81 5.73 15.30 12.33
C PRO A 81 6.02 16.74 11.87
N THR A 82 7.30 17.06 11.86
CA THR A 82 7.84 18.26 11.22
C THR A 82 7.77 18.14 9.70
N GLY A 83 7.83 19.29 9.00
CA GLY A 83 7.89 19.28 7.54
C GLY A 83 9.11 18.53 6.98
N LYS A 84 10.25 18.58 7.68
CA LYS A 84 11.46 17.84 7.29
C LYS A 84 11.24 16.33 7.39
N GLU A 85 10.67 15.87 8.50
CA GLU A 85 10.33 14.45 8.68
C GLU A 85 9.36 13.95 7.61
N LEU A 86 8.35 14.76 7.24
CA LEU A 86 7.42 14.41 6.16
C LEU A 86 8.13 14.23 4.81
N LEU A 87 9.01 15.16 4.44
CA LEU A 87 9.67 15.18 3.13
C LEU A 87 10.68 14.05 2.93
N ILE A 88 11.23 13.49 4.01
CA ILE A 88 12.15 12.35 3.93
C ILE A 88 11.42 11.00 3.88
N LEU A 89 10.10 10.97 4.07
CA LEU A 89 9.35 9.72 4.04
C LEU A 89 9.40 9.09 2.65
N PRO A 90 9.60 7.76 2.57
CA PRO A 90 9.60 7.05 1.31
C PRO A 90 8.23 7.18 0.63
N GLY A 91 8.23 7.71 -0.60
CA GLY A 91 7.02 7.87 -1.40
C GLY A 91 6.20 9.13 -1.12
N PHE A 92 6.54 9.95 -0.12
CA PHE A 92 5.81 11.18 0.17
C PHE A 92 6.20 12.29 -0.82
N ASP A 93 5.21 12.84 -1.54
CA ASP A 93 5.42 13.87 -2.58
C ASP A 93 6.45 13.44 -3.67
N GLN A 94 6.56 12.13 -3.91
CA GLN A 94 7.56 11.53 -4.81
C GLN A 94 6.96 10.77 -6.01
N ARG A 95 5.64 10.57 -6.03
CA ARG A 95 4.94 9.87 -7.11
C ARG A 95 4.25 10.81 -8.07
N ASP A 96 4.14 10.37 -9.31
CA ASP A 96 3.51 11.11 -10.39
C ASP A 96 2.33 10.34 -10.99
N ALA A 97 1.81 10.82 -12.12
CA ALA A 97 0.68 10.20 -12.80
C ALA A 97 0.98 8.79 -13.32
N ALA A 98 2.24 8.45 -13.61
CA ALA A 98 2.63 7.12 -14.09
C ALA A 98 2.54 6.05 -13.00
N ASP A 99 2.52 6.45 -11.73
CA ASP A 99 2.35 5.53 -10.58
C ASP A 99 0.88 5.24 -10.24
N LEU A 100 -0.08 5.92 -10.88
CA LEU A 100 -1.51 5.68 -10.66
C LEU A 100 -1.88 4.24 -11.05
N GLY A 101 -2.75 3.61 -10.25
CA GLY A 101 -3.14 2.21 -10.43
C GLY A 101 -2.11 1.19 -9.94
N THR A 102 -0.92 1.60 -9.54
CA THR A 102 0.11 0.70 -9.01
C THR A 102 -0.02 0.52 -7.51
N ILE A 103 -0.02 -0.73 -7.05
CA ILE A 103 0.04 -1.08 -5.63
C ILE A 103 1.50 -1.18 -5.21
N HIS A 104 1.88 -0.43 -4.19
CA HIS A 104 3.24 -0.42 -3.66
C HIS A 104 3.29 -1.04 -2.28
N PHE A 105 4.14 -2.04 -2.08
CA PHE A 105 4.39 -2.65 -0.78
C PHE A 105 5.30 -1.78 0.09
N TYR A 106 4.91 -1.55 1.35
CA TYR A 106 5.65 -0.73 2.32
C TYR A 106 6.31 -1.58 3.41
N GLY A 107 5.70 -2.69 3.80
CA GLY A 107 6.24 -3.56 4.85
C GLY A 107 5.18 -4.44 5.48
N ARG A 108 5.55 -5.10 6.58
CA ARG A 108 4.61 -5.83 7.43
C ARG A 108 4.55 -5.17 8.80
N ASP A 109 3.38 -5.12 9.40
CA ASP A 109 3.21 -4.68 10.79
C ASP A 109 3.64 -5.79 11.78
N GLU A 110 3.58 -5.49 13.07
CA GLU A 110 3.93 -6.43 14.16
C GLU A 110 3.04 -7.69 14.17
N ALA A 111 1.82 -7.60 13.64
CA ALA A 111 0.88 -8.71 13.51
C ALA A 111 1.02 -9.46 12.17
N GLY A 112 2.05 -9.16 11.37
CA GLY A 112 2.35 -9.80 10.10
C GLY A 112 1.49 -9.33 8.92
N LYS A 113 0.64 -8.32 9.10
CA LYS A 113 -0.25 -7.76 8.08
C LYS A 113 0.57 -7.03 7.03
N GLY A 114 0.34 -7.32 5.76
CA GLY A 114 1.02 -6.64 4.66
C GLY A 114 0.46 -5.23 4.45
N ILE A 115 1.32 -4.21 4.45
CA ILE A 115 0.91 -2.80 4.29
C ILE A 115 1.29 -2.32 2.90
N PHE A 116 0.31 -1.75 2.20
CA PHE A 116 0.46 -1.28 0.83
C PHE A 116 -0.18 0.10 0.64
N VAL A 117 0.24 0.76 -0.45
CA VAL A 117 -0.29 2.06 -0.89
C VAL A 117 -0.74 2.01 -2.34
N LEU A 118 -1.91 2.58 -2.64
CA LEU A 118 -2.48 2.70 -3.99
C LEU A 118 -2.91 4.14 -4.32
N GLY A 119 -2.56 4.63 -5.50
CA GLY A 119 -3.14 5.82 -6.12
C GLY A 119 -4.31 5.45 -7.03
N ARG A 120 -5.52 5.95 -6.73
CA ARG A 120 -6.78 5.53 -7.39
C ARG A 120 -7.38 6.55 -8.36
N ASN A 121 -6.65 7.60 -8.74
CA ASN A 121 -7.03 8.60 -9.75
C ASN A 121 -8.49 9.11 -9.68
N GLY A 122 -9.02 9.33 -8.46
CA GLY A 122 -10.38 9.87 -8.29
C GLY A 122 -11.51 8.84 -8.15
N TYR A 123 -11.24 7.54 -8.16
CA TYR A 123 -12.29 6.50 -8.08
C TYR A 123 -12.38 5.83 -6.69
N PRO A 124 -13.05 6.42 -5.68
CA PRO A 124 -13.01 5.95 -4.28
C PRO A 124 -13.46 4.52 -4.06
N ALA A 125 -14.57 4.12 -4.69
CA ALA A 125 -15.15 2.79 -4.55
C ALA A 125 -14.47 1.73 -5.41
N MET A 126 -13.71 2.13 -6.44
CA MET A 126 -13.21 1.22 -7.46
C MET A 126 -12.23 0.18 -6.89
N PRO A 127 -11.24 0.50 -6.03
CA PRO A 127 -10.33 -0.51 -5.49
C PRO A 127 -11.04 -1.65 -4.76
N ALA A 128 -12.00 -1.33 -3.89
CA ALA A 128 -12.76 -2.32 -3.14
C ALA A 128 -13.68 -3.15 -4.04
N PHE A 129 -14.33 -2.50 -5.01
CA PHE A 129 -15.16 -3.17 -6.00
C PHE A 129 -14.35 -4.15 -6.87
N LEU A 130 -13.24 -3.68 -7.45
CA LEU A 130 -12.39 -4.49 -8.33
C LEU A 130 -11.78 -5.68 -7.58
N TYR A 131 -11.32 -5.47 -6.34
CA TYR A 131 -10.84 -6.56 -5.52
C TYR A 131 -11.92 -7.62 -5.28
N ARG A 132 -13.16 -7.23 -4.94
CA ARG A 132 -14.27 -8.19 -4.76
C ARG A 132 -14.54 -9.00 -6.02
N VAL A 133 -14.59 -8.34 -7.17
CA VAL A 133 -14.85 -8.98 -8.47
C VAL A 133 -13.74 -9.98 -8.80
N LEU A 134 -12.48 -9.55 -8.72
CA LEU A 134 -11.32 -10.41 -9.01
C LEU A 134 -11.18 -11.54 -8.00
N ALA A 135 -11.47 -11.29 -6.72
CA ALA A 135 -11.40 -12.33 -5.70
C ALA A 135 -12.41 -13.46 -5.96
N GLY A 136 -13.63 -13.11 -6.38
CA GLY A 136 -14.63 -14.09 -6.80
C GLY A 136 -14.23 -14.84 -8.07
N ALA A 137 -13.72 -14.14 -9.07
CA ALA A 137 -13.31 -14.75 -10.34
C ALA A 137 -12.10 -15.68 -10.20
N LEU A 138 -11.11 -15.30 -9.38
CA LEU A 138 -9.86 -16.04 -9.18
C LEU A 138 -9.93 -17.04 -8.01
N GLN A 139 -11.06 -17.11 -7.31
CA GLN A 139 -11.24 -17.96 -6.11
C GLN A 139 -10.10 -17.78 -5.10
N THR A 140 -9.71 -16.54 -4.84
CA THR A 140 -8.56 -16.25 -3.99
C THR A 140 -8.96 -16.18 -2.51
N ASP A 141 -8.16 -16.83 -1.66
CA ASP A 141 -8.28 -16.71 -0.20
C ASP A 141 -7.51 -15.51 0.37
N VAL A 142 -6.86 -14.70 -0.50
CA VAL A 142 -6.08 -13.55 -0.07
C VAL A 142 -7.01 -12.53 0.57
N ARG A 143 -6.83 -12.25 1.86
CA ARG A 143 -7.61 -11.26 2.58
C ARG A 143 -7.04 -9.86 2.36
N CYS A 144 -7.88 -8.95 1.86
CA CYS A 144 -7.49 -7.56 1.64
C CYS A 144 -8.50 -6.59 2.26
N LEU A 145 -8.00 -5.55 2.91
CA LEU A 145 -8.77 -4.42 3.41
C LEU A 145 -8.35 -3.15 2.67
N MET A 146 -9.29 -2.57 1.92
CA MET A 146 -9.10 -1.28 1.25
C MET A 146 -9.48 -0.15 2.21
N VAL A 147 -8.55 0.77 2.46
CA VAL A 147 -8.77 1.89 3.40
C VAL A 147 -8.64 3.22 2.67
N ASP A 148 -9.75 3.94 2.55
CA ASP A 148 -9.75 5.28 1.99
C ASP A 148 -9.23 6.28 3.03
N THR A 149 -8.12 6.95 2.69
CA THR A 149 -7.52 8.00 3.54
C THR A 149 -7.94 9.41 3.15
N THR A 150 -8.69 9.58 2.06
CA THR A 150 -9.14 10.90 1.60
C THR A 150 -10.20 11.52 2.50
N SER A 151 -10.95 10.72 3.26
CA SER A 151 -11.88 11.20 4.29
C SER A 151 -11.20 11.96 5.42
N CYS A 152 -9.89 11.71 5.65
CA CYS A 152 -9.11 12.42 6.65
C CYS A 152 -8.55 13.75 6.15
N LEU A 153 -8.61 14.02 4.84
CA LEU A 153 -7.96 15.17 4.23
C LEU A 153 -8.78 16.45 4.36
N ASN A 154 -8.07 17.55 4.64
CA ASN A 154 -8.60 18.91 4.56
C ASN A 154 -8.38 19.50 3.15
N LEU A 155 -9.08 20.60 2.84
CA LEU A 155 -8.98 21.29 1.55
C LEU A 155 -7.54 21.75 1.23
N MET A 156 -6.78 22.17 2.25
CA MET A 156 -5.38 22.57 2.09
C MET A 156 -4.49 21.45 1.56
N THR A 157 -4.68 20.21 2.02
CA THR A 157 -3.90 19.07 1.51
C THR A 157 -4.26 18.76 0.06
N ARG A 158 -5.54 18.90 -0.31
CA ARG A 158 -6.00 18.73 -1.69
C ARG A 158 -5.38 19.78 -2.61
N LEU A 159 -5.42 21.05 -2.21
CA LEU A 159 -4.86 22.17 -2.98
C LEU A 159 -3.34 22.12 -3.05
N GLY A 160 -2.65 21.88 -1.93
CA GLY A 160 -1.20 21.75 -1.87
C GLY A 160 -0.68 20.57 -2.70
N GLY A 161 -1.37 19.43 -2.65
CA GLY A 161 -1.04 18.27 -3.49
C GLY A 161 -1.26 18.55 -4.98
N PHE A 162 -2.33 19.27 -5.34
CA PHE A 162 -2.56 19.69 -6.72
C PHE A 162 -1.46 20.64 -7.22
N ILE A 163 -1.10 21.66 -6.44
CA ILE A 163 -0.07 22.63 -6.82
C ILE A 163 1.32 21.97 -6.88
N SER A 164 1.67 21.13 -5.91
CA SER A 164 2.99 20.45 -5.85
C SER A 164 3.15 19.42 -6.96
N CYS A 165 2.17 18.51 -7.11
CA CYS A 165 2.30 17.34 -7.98
C CYS A 165 1.73 17.56 -9.38
N ARG A 166 0.68 18.39 -9.56
CA ARG A 166 0.05 18.59 -10.88
C ARG A 166 0.65 19.78 -11.63
N LEU A 167 0.92 20.88 -10.94
CA LEU A 167 1.50 22.09 -11.54
C LEU A 167 3.04 22.10 -11.48
N GLY A 168 3.66 21.16 -10.75
CA GLY A 168 5.12 21.08 -10.61
C GLY A 168 5.74 22.21 -9.79
N LEU A 169 4.93 23.10 -9.20
CA LEU A 169 5.35 24.27 -8.44
C LEU A 169 5.70 23.88 -7.00
N LYS A 170 6.74 23.05 -6.84
CA LYS A 170 7.15 22.48 -5.55
C LYS A 170 7.46 23.55 -4.49
N THR A 171 7.97 24.71 -4.88
CA THR A 171 8.35 25.82 -3.99
C THR A 171 7.15 26.42 -3.26
N ILE A 172 5.97 26.43 -3.89
CA ILE A 172 4.73 26.97 -3.33
C ILE A 172 3.83 25.83 -2.82
N GLY A 173 3.80 24.71 -3.54
CA GLY A 173 2.97 23.55 -3.22
C GLY A 173 3.41 22.83 -1.94
N ARG A 174 4.72 22.67 -1.71
CA ARG A 174 5.23 21.92 -0.56
C ARG A 174 4.91 22.55 0.80
N PRO A 175 5.06 23.88 1.01
CA PRO A 175 4.64 24.50 2.26
C PRO A 175 3.17 24.25 2.59
N LEU A 176 2.28 24.41 1.60
CA LEU A 176 0.84 24.17 1.78
C LEU A 176 0.53 22.68 2.01
N LEU A 177 1.21 21.79 1.30
CA LEU A 177 1.10 20.34 1.47
C LEU A 177 1.54 19.91 2.88
N ILE A 178 2.69 20.41 3.36
CA ILE A 178 3.21 20.13 4.70
C ILE A 178 2.21 20.59 5.75
N LEU A 179 1.68 21.82 5.62
CA LEU A 179 0.68 22.35 6.54
C LEU A 179 -0.58 21.47 6.55
N GLY A 180 -1.10 21.14 5.37
CA GLY A 180 -2.27 20.28 5.22
C GLY A 180 -2.07 18.88 5.82
N ALA A 181 -0.92 18.26 5.54
CA ALA A 181 -0.54 16.95 6.07
C ALA A 181 -0.46 16.95 7.60
N ARG A 182 0.15 17.98 8.19
CA ARG A 182 0.22 18.14 9.66
C ARG A 182 -1.16 18.32 10.29
N LEU A 183 -2.04 19.08 9.64
CA LEU A 183 -3.44 19.26 10.09
C LEU A 183 -4.27 17.98 9.96
N ALA A 184 -4.01 17.14 8.96
CA ALA A 184 -4.69 15.85 8.76
C ALA A 184 -4.15 14.75 9.67
N TYR A 185 -2.94 14.92 10.24
CA TYR A 185 -2.21 13.89 10.95
C TYR A 185 -2.99 13.23 12.11
N PRO A 186 -3.64 13.98 13.04
CA PRO A 186 -4.36 13.35 14.14
C PRO A 186 -5.50 12.45 13.66
N ARG A 187 -6.20 12.84 12.60
CA ARG A 187 -7.28 12.04 11.99
C ARG A 187 -6.74 10.78 11.33
N LEU A 188 -5.60 10.89 10.64
CA LEU A 188 -4.92 9.73 10.05
C LEU A 188 -4.43 8.75 11.13
N ALA A 189 -3.86 9.25 12.22
CA ALA A 189 -3.41 8.40 13.32
C ALA A 189 -4.58 7.68 14.01
N ALA A 190 -5.70 8.38 14.23
CA ALA A 190 -6.92 7.78 14.76
C ALA A 190 -7.47 6.68 13.83
N LEU A 191 -7.53 6.95 12.51
CA LEU A 191 -7.92 5.96 11.51
C LEU A 191 -7.02 4.73 11.58
N VAL A 192 -5.70 4.92 11.54
CA VAL A 192 -4.72 3.82 11.56
C VAL A 192 -4.84 3.00 12.83
N SER A 193 -5.03 3.62 13.99
CA SER A 193 -5.24 2.93 15.27
C SER A 193 -6.46 2.00 15.22
N THR A 194 -7.57 2.44 14.64
CA THR A 194 -8.76 1.60 14.42
C THR A 194 -8.45 0.43 13.48
N ILE A 195 -7.73 0.69 12.38
CA ILE A 195 -7.40 -0.34 11.38
C ILE A 195 -6.43 -1.39 11.95
N ARG A 196 -5.45 -1.01 12.76
CA ARG A 196 -4.51 -1.96 13.40
C ARG A 196 -5.21 -3.00 14.25
N LYS A 197 -6.36 -2.67 14.85
CA LYS A 197 -7.15 -3.60 15.67
C LYS A 197 -7.95 -4.60 14.85
N ILE A 198 -8.12 -4.38 13.55
CA ILE A 198 -8.91 -5.29 12.70
C ILE A 198 -8.15 -6.61 12.53
N GLY A 199 -8.79 -7.70 12.93
CA GLY A 199 -8.24 -9.05 12.83
C GLY A 199 -7.04 -9.33 13.74
N ALA A 200 -6.81 -8.46 14.74
CA ALA A 200 -6.01 -8.77 15.91
C ALA A 200 -6.75 -9.77 16.82
#